data_AF-A0A1E3EXK6-F1
#
_entry.id   AF-A0A1E3EXK6-F1
#
_cell.length_a   1.000
_cell.length_b   1.000
_cell.length_c   1.000
_cell.angle_alpha   90.00
_cell.angle_beta   90.00
_cell.angle_gamma   90.00
#
_symmetry.space_group_name_H-M   'P 1'
#
loop_
_entity.id
_entity.type
_entity.pdbx_description
1 polymer ?
#
loop_
_entity_poly.entity_id
_entity_poly.type
_entity_poly.pdbx_seq_one_letter_code
_entity_poly.pdbx_strand_id
1 'polypeptide(L)'
;MKYLAFATVVMALAGANPGQAGAETISSSYTSTAPKACRMIGKPSEEDGSTTRVCPGKSGLVVLINEGDLREVVSVGRNREAAAREPAAQAWFGPFSSTGDTVEWRAASGKPFAIIQRWQIADNSEQDKRGGPVSRAMLAVTRLPPGDVCHVAYVDVAANPDANALARQAADDFARDFKCGTDTVKTIGQSGRTTSLVRR
;
A
#
# COMPACT_ATOMS: atom_id res chain seq x y z
N MET A 1 -17.62 70.13 -41.79
CA MET A 1 -17.01 69.53 -40.58
C MET A 1 -17.74 68.21 -40.33
N LYS A 2 -17.31 67.14 -41.00
CA LYS A 2 -16.63 65.95 -40.42
C LYS A 2 -17.45 65.24 -39.33
N TYR A 3 -18.26 64.30 -39.78
CA TYR A 3 -18.90 63.24 -39.00
C TYR A 3 -17.84 62.25 -38.50
N LEU A 4 -17.92 61.85 -37.23
CA LEU A 4 -17.21 60.68 -36.70
C LEU A 4 -18.16 59.95 -35.75
N ALA A 5 -18.79 58.90 -36.29
CA ALA A 5 -19.53 57.92 -35.51
C ALA A 5 -18.52 56.91 -34.93
N PHE A 6 -18.42 56.85 -33.60
CA PHE A 6 -17.67 55.79 -32.90
C PHE A 6 -18.57 54.57 -32.76
N ALA A 7 -18.23 53.49 -33.48
CA ALA A 7 -18.86 52.19 -33.31
C ALA A 7 -18.22 51.47 -32.12
N THR A 8 -18.98 51.30 -31.03
CA THR A 8 -18.56 50.54 -29.85
C THR A 8 -18.78 49.06 -30.12
N VAL A 9 -17.70 48.31 -30.36
CA VAL A 9 -17.75 46.84 -30.44
C VAL A 9 -17.77 46.29 -29.01
N VAL A 10 -18.91 45.79 -28.56
CA VAL A 10 -19.02 45.01 -27.31
C VAL A 10 -18.61 43.58 -27.63
N MET A 11 -17.38 43.22 -27.29
CA MET A 11 -16.87 41.85 -27.42
C MET A 11 -17.36 41.03 -26.22
N ALA A 12 -18.38 40.21 -26.43
CA ALA A 12 -18.88 39.28 -25.41
C ALA A 12 -17.84 38.15 -25.21
N LEU A 13 -17.08 38.23 -24.12
CA LEU A 13 -16.24 37.15 -23.64
C LEU A 13 -17.15 36.04 -23.09
N ALA A 14 -17.41 35.02 -23.92
CA ALA A 14 -18.01 33.77 -23.47
C ALA A 14 -17.04 33.10 -22.48
N GLY A 15 -17.34 33.20 -21.19
CA GLY A 15 -16.63 32.48 -20.14
C GLY A 15 -16.79 30.98 -20.37
N ALA A 16 -15.77 30.33 -20.92
CA ALA A 16 -15.64 28.89 -20.84
C ALA A 16 -15.52 28.54 -19.36
N ASN A 17 -16.58 27.99 -18.77
CA ASN A 17 -16.49 27.31 -17.48
C ASN A 17 -15.57 26.10 -17.71
N PRO A 18 -14.33 26.07 -17.22
CA PRO A 18 -13.60 24.81 -17.17
C PRO A 18 -14.45 23.90 -16.29
N GLY A 19 -14.97 22.82 -16.88
CA GLY A 19 -15.77 21.85 -16.15
C GLY A 19 -15.05 21.50 -14.86
N GLN A 20 -15.75 21.57 -13.73
CA GLN A 20 -15.27 20.98 -12.48
C GLN A 20 -14.95 19.52 -12.78
N ALA A 21 -13.67 19.23 -13.01
CA ALA A 21 -13.16 17.89 -12.87
C ALA A 21 -13.46 17.52 -11.41
N GLY A 22 -14.53 16.74 -11.21
CA GLY A 22 -14.88 16.25 -9.89
C GLY A 22 -13.69 15.45 -9.39
N ALA A 23 -12.96 15.98 -8.42
CA ALA A 23 -11.88 15.26 -7.79
C ALA A 23 -12.47 13.94 -7.26
N GLU A 24 -12.01 12.82 -7.82
CA GLU A 24 -12.46 11.52 -7.36
C GLU A 24 -12.17 11.43 -5.86
N THR A 25 -13.21 11.24 -5.05
CA THR A 25 -13.03 11.21 -3.61
C THR A 25 -12.38 9.89 -3.22
N ILE A 26 -11.13 9.96 -2.78
CA ILE A 26 -10.39 8.81 -2.28
C ILE A 26 -10.57 8.72 -0.76
N SER A 27 -10.98 7.55 -0.30
CA SER A 27 -11.29 7.27 1.10
C SER A 27 -10.37 6.20 1.69
N SER A 28 -10.17 6.26 3.02
CA SER A 28 -9.55 5.18 3.79
C SER A 28 -10.63 4.41 4.54
N SER A 29 -10.49 3.10 4.58
CA SER A 29 -11.21 2.24 5.52
C SER A 29 -10.28 1.16 6.06
N TYR A 30 -10.65 0.49 7.16
CA TYR A 30 -9.73 -0.41 7.85
C TYR A 30 -10.32 -1.81 8.03
N THR A 31 -9.46 -2.83 7.98
CA THR A 31 -9.74 -4.18 8.46
C THR A 31 -8.63 -4.65 9.40
N SER A 32 -8.96 -5.64 10.23
CA SER A 32 -8.01 -6.26 11.16
C SER A 32 -7.38 -7.49 10.54
N THR A 33 -6.07 -7.62 10.70
CA THR A 33 -5.25 -8.81 10.46
C THR A 33 -4.69 -9.41 11.75
N ALA A 34 -5.13 -8.92 12.92
CA ALA A 34 -4.84 -9.55 14.20
C ALA A 34 -5.17 -11.07 14.15
N PRO A 35 -4.38 -11.95 14.79
CA PRO A 35 -4.56 -13.39 14.70
C PRO A 35 -6.00 -13.87 14.94
N LYS A 36 -6.68 -13.29 15.94
CA LYS A 36 -8.08 -13.63 16.30
C LYS A 36 -9.13 -13.25 15.26
N ALA A 37 -8.81 -12.31 14.37
CA ALA A 37 -9.69 -11.89 13.29
C ALA A 37 -9.55 -12.79 12.05
N CYS A 38 -8.46 -13.56 11.97
CA CYS A 38 -8.12 -14.37 10.82
C CYS A 38 -8.47 -15.84 11.04
N ARG A 39 -8.79 -16.52 9.95
CA ARG A 39 -8.98 -17.97 9.93
C ARG A 39 -7.66 -18.65 9.55
N MET A 40 -7.13 -19.48 10.44
CA MET A 40 -6.01 -20.37 10.13
C MET A 40 -6.41 -21.42 9.09
N ILE A 41 -5.49 -21.71 8.17
CA ILE A 41 -5.66 -22.69 7.11
C ILE A 41 -4.79 -23.89 7.45
N GLY A 42 -5.42 -25.04 7.65
CA GLY A 42 -4.72 -26.26 8.05
C GLY A 42 -4.05 -26.13 9.42
N LYS A 43 -3.11 -27.05 9.66
CA LYS A 43 -2.19 -26.99 10.79
C LYS A 43 -0.89 -26.31 10.33
N PRO A 44 -0.08 -25.76 11.25
CA PRO A 44 1.29 -25.40 10.94
C PRO A 44 2.01 -26.55 10.23
N SER A 45 2.86 -26.21 9.26
CA SER A 45 3.68 -27.18 8.55
C SER A 45 4.52 -27.99 9.54
N GLU A 46 4.52 -29.31 9.39
CA GLU A 46 5.34 -30.19 10.25
C GLU A 46 6.83 -30.08 9.93
N GLU A 47 7.18 -29.58 8.74
CA GLU A 47 8.56 -29.44 8.27
C GLU A 47 9.24 -28.19 8.84
N ASP A 48 8.57 -27.05 8.77
CA ASP A 48 9.16 -25.74 9.05
C ASP A 48 8.31 -24.85 9.97
N GLY A 49 7.17 -25.35 10.45
CA GLY A 49 6.25 -24.60 11.29
C GLY A 49 5.51 -23.48 10.57
N SER A 50 5.65 -23.35 9.25
CA SER A 50 5.00 -22.29 8.47
C SER A 50 3.49 -22.31 8.63
N THR A 51 2.89 -21.13 8.61
CA THR A 51 1.45 -20.94 8.80
C THR A 51 0.83 -20.13 7.67
N THR A 52 -0.45 -20.41 7.41
CA THR A 52 -1.26 -19.65 6.47
C THR A 52 -2.54 -19.21 7.15
N ARG A 53 -2.88 -17.93 7.03
CA ARG A 53 -4.12 -17.36 7.55
C ARG A 53 -4.81 -16.47 6.52
N VAL A 54 -6.14 -16.52 6.52
CA VAL A 54 -7.00 -15.68 5.70
C VAL A 54 -7.76 -14.72 6.60
N CYS A 55 -7.57 -13.43 6.39
CA CYS A 55 -8.16 -12.36 7.18
C CYS A 55 -9.25 -11.60 6.40
N PRO A 56 -10.18 -10.92 7.10
CA PRO A 56 -11.20 -10.11 6.47
C PRO A 56 -10.61 -9.00 5.59
N GLY A 57 -11.15 -8.85 4.39
CA GLY A 57 -10.86 -7.72 3.50
C GLY A 57 -12.09 -6.87 3.18
N LYS A 58 -12.03 -6.13 2.08
CA LYS A 58 -13.09 -5.22 1.61
C LYS A 58 -13.56 -5.59 0.21
N SER A 59 -14.81 -5.29 -0.11
CA SER A 59 -15.37 -5.42 -1.47
C SER A 59 -15.20 -6.81 -2.09
N GLY A 60 -15.38 -7.85 -1.26
CA GLY A 60 -15.22 -9.26 -1.67
C GLY A 60 -13.77 -9.71 -1.86
N LEU A 61 -12.80 -8.94 -1.35
CA LEU A 61 -11.40 -9.33 -1.24
C LEU A 61 -11.11 -9.92 0.15
N VAL A 62 -10.11 -10.78 0.21
CA VAL A 62 -9.51 -11.32 1.43
C VAL A 62 -8.04 -10.97 1.49
N VAL A 63 -7.50 -10.86 2.70
CA VAL A 63 -6.05 -10.73 2.92
C VAL A 63 -5.50 -12.11 3.25
N LEU A 64 -4.53 -12.57 2.48
CA LEU A 64 -3.79 -13.80 2.73
C LEU A 64 -2.44 -13.44 3.37
N ILE A 65 -2.16 -14.02 4.53
CA ILE A 65 -0.86 -13.91 5.17
C ILE A 65 -0.27 -15.32 5.26
N ASN A 66 0.92 -15.50 4.71
CA ASN A 66 1.73 -16.69 4.97
C ASN A 66 2.92 -16.27 5.81
N GLU A 67 3.27 -17.08 6.78
CA GLU A 67 4.47 -16.92 7.58
C GLU A 67 5.32 -18.17 7.45
N GLY A 68 6.58 -18.01 7.09
CA GLY A 68 7.57 -19.07 7.05
C GLY A 68 8.95 -18.49 7.32
N ASP A 69 9.77 -19.22 8.08
CA ASP A 69 11.09 -18.76 8.57
C ASP A 69 11.01 -17.32 9.16
N LEU A 70 10.01 -17.07 10.02
CA LEU A 70 9.77 -15.80 10.71
C LEU A 70 9.61 -14.58 9.78
N ARG A 71 9.15 -14.82 8.56
CA ARG A 71 8.85 -13.80 7.56
C ARG A 71 7.43 -13.94 7.09
N GLU A 72 6.68 -12.87 7.29
CA GLU A 72 5.36 -12.76 6.70
C GLU A 72 5.46 -12.30 5.24
N VAL A 73 4.57 -12.84 4.41
CA VAL A 73 4.22 -12.31 3.10
C VAL A 73 2.72 -12.03 3.10
N VAL A 74 2.32 -10.90 2.52
CA VAL A 74 0.91 -10.49 2.48
C VAL A 74 0.46 -10.27 1.05
N SER A 75 -0.62 -10.96 0.70
CA SER A 75 -1.28 -10.82 -0.60
C SER A 75 -2.78 -10.60 -0.43
N VAL A 76 -3.44 -10.15 -1.49
CA VAL A 76 -4.87 -9.86 -1.52
C VAL A 76 -5.48 -10.49 -2.76
N GLY A 77 -6.68 -11.06 -2.63
CA GLY A 77 -7.39 -11.66 -3.76
C GLY A 77 -8.87 -11.86 -3.48
N ARG A 78 -9.63 -12.30 -4.50
CA ARG A 78 -11.08 -12.61 -4.35
C ARG A 78 -11.35 -13.81 -3.45
N ASN A 79 -10.36 -14.69 -3.33
CA ASN A 79 -10.32 -15.83 -2.42
C ASN A 79 -8.85 -16.16 -2.13
N ARG A 80 -8.63 -17.16 -1.30
CA ARG A 80 -7.29 -17.62 -0.89
C ARG A 80 -6.45 -18.03 -2.11
N GLU A 81 -7.03 -18.80 -3.02
CA GLU A 81 -6.34 -19.37 -4.18
C GLU A 81 -5.91 -18.28 -5.17
N ALA A 82 -6.73 -17.26 -5.37
CA ALA A 82 -6.38 -16.07 -6.15
C ALA A 82 -5.25 -15.29 -5.48
N ALA A 83 -5.40 -14.97 -4.18
CA ALA A 83 -4.38 -14.23 -3.44
C ALA A 83 -3.02 -14.94 -3.43
N ALA A 84 -3.00 -16.27 -3.34
CA ALA A 84 -1.77 -17.06 -3.33
C ALA A 84 -1.01 -17.06 -4.67
N ARG A 85 -1.66 -16.69 -5.78
CA ARG A 85 -1.06 -16.62 -7.12
C ARG A 85 -0.52 -15.25 -7.50
N GLU A 86 -0.85 -14.22 -6.72
CA GLU A 86 -0.40 -12.86 -6.98
C GLU A 86 1.09 -12.69 -6.67
N PRO A 87 1.82 -11.78 -7.36
CA PRO A 87 3.21 -11.48 -7.07
C PRO A 87 3.49 -11.11 -5.60
N ALA A 88 2.55 -10.44 -4.93
CA ALA A 88 2.66 -10.08 -3.51
C ALA A 88 2.77 -11.30 -2.57
N ALA A 89 2.27 -12.48 -2.97
CA ALA A 89 2.44 -13.71 -2.20
C ALA A 89 3.89 -14.20 -2.15
N GLN A 90 4.77 -13.63 -2.98
CA GLN A 90 6.21 -13.93 -3.06
C GLN A 90 7.07 -12.70 -2.67
N ALA A 91 6.45 -11.63 -2.18
CA ALA A 91 7.13 -10.40 -1.79
C ALA A 91 7.60 -10.48 -0.33
N TRP A 92 8.76 -11.10 -0.12
CA TRP A 92 9.40 -11.24 1.18
C TRP A 92 10.61 -10.30 1.35
N PHE A 93 11.02 -10.08 2.60
CA PHE A 93 12.19 -9.27 2.98
C PHE A 93 13.35 -10.14 3.47
N GLY A 94 14.59 -9.76 3.15
CA GLY A 94 15.79 -10.46 3.63
C GLY A 94 15.77 -10.71 5.15
N PRO A 95 15.57 -9.65 5.97
CA PRO A 95 15.42 -9.80 7.42
C PRO A 95 14.10 -10.44 7.84
N PHE A 96 14.04 -10.91 9.10
CA PHE A 96 12.77 -11.29 9.72
C PHE A 96 11.79 -10.12 9.67
N SER A 97 10.54 -10.44 9.37
CA SER A 97 9.54 -9.43 9.09
C SER A 97 8.14 -9.89 9.48
N SER A 98 7.39 -8.99 10.08
CA SER A 98 6.00 -9.21 10.47
C SER A 98 5.18 -7.96 10.21
N THR A 99 3.88 -8.14 10.07
CA THR A 99 2.93 -7.07 9.83
C THR A 99 2.24 -6.62 11.11
N GLY A 100 1.86 -5.35 11.13
CA GLY A 100 0.89 -4.85 12.07
C GLY A 100 -0.52 -5.39 11.78
N ASP A 101 -1.34 -5.41 12.83
CA ASP A 101 -2.68 -6.00 12.84
C ASP A 101 -3.75 -5.20 12.08
N THR A 102 -3.39 -4.12 11.39
CA THR A 102 -4.33 -3.24 10.70
C THR A 102 -3.91 -3.04 9.26
N VAL A 103 -4.87 -3.26 8.36
CA VAL A 103 -4.77 -2.95 6.94
C VAL A 103 -5.63 -1.73 6.66
N GLU A 104 -5.02 -0.68 6.13
CA GLU A 104 -5.73 0.45 5.56
C GLU A 104 -6.01 0.17 4.08
N TRP A 105 -7.26 0.34 3.67
CA TRP A 105 -7.72 0.19 2.29
C TRP A 105 -7.94 1.58 1.69
N ARG A 106 -7.25 1.87 0.59
CA ARG A 106 -7.48 3.06 -0.23
C ARG A 106 -8.48 2.74 -1.32
N ALA A 107 -9.57 3.49 -1.35
CA ALA A 107 -10.68 3.24 -2.26
C ALA A 107 -11.13 4.53 -2.96
N ALA A 108 -11.34 4.42 -4.26
CA ALA A 108 -11.88 5.48 -5.09
C ALA A 108 -13.28 5.07 -5.52
N SER A 109 -14.27 5.94 -5.30
CA SER A 109 -15.68 5.62 -5.58
C SER A 109 -16.17 4.30 -4.94
N GLY A 110 -15.69 4.00 -3.72
CA GLY A 110 -16.03 2.78 -2.96
C GLY A 110 -15.31 1.51 -3.43
N LYS A 111 -14.45 1.57 -4.45
CA LYS A 111 -13.68 0.43 -4.97
C LYS A 111 -12.24 0.51 -4.47
N PRO A 112 -11.77 -0.47 -3.67
CA PRO A 112 -10.38 -0.51 -3.24
C PRO A 112 -9.41 -0.69 -4.41
N PHE A 113 -8.34 0.10 -4.43
CA PHE A 113 -7.27 0.00 -5.44
C PHE A 113 -5.88 -0.19 -4.82
N ALA A 114 -5.73 0.04 -3.52
CA ALA A 114 -4.50 -0.22 -2.79
C ALA A 114 -4.77 -0.58 -1.33
N ILE A 115 -3.81 -1.27 -0.70
CA ILE A 115 -3.70 -1.34 0.75
C ILE A 115 -2.42 -0.68 1.23
N ILE A 116 -2.45 -0.20 2.47
CA ILE A 116 -1.29 0.27 3.22
C ILE A 116 -1.23 -0.55 4.50
N GLN A 117 -0.08 -1.16 4.75
CA GLN A 117 0.14 -1.95 5.96
C GLN A 117 1.47 -1.59 6.60
N ARG A 118 1.47 -1.55 7.93
CA ARG A 118 2.69 -1.38 8.71
C ARG A 118 3.44 -2.70 8.79
N TRP A 119 4.74 -2.63 8.57
CA TRP A 119 5.67 -3.74 8.69
C TRP A 119 6.69 -3.44 9.78
N GLN A 120 7.12 -4.49 10.45
CA GLN A 120 8.23 -4.50 11.39
C GLN A 120 9.34 -5.33 10.76
N ILE A 121 10.49 -4.70 10.51
CA ILE A 121 11.66 -5.30 9.87
C ILE A 121 12.77 -5.41 10.92
N ALA A 122 13.35 -6.60 11.07
CA ALA A 122 14.47 -6.81 11.97
C ALA A 122 15.74 -6.14 11.43
N ASP A 123 16.43 -5.37 12.29
CA ASP A 123 17.76 -4.84 12.06
C ASP A 123 18.77 -5.67 12.84
N ASN A 124 19.38 -6.64 12.18
CA ASN A 124 20.34 -7.55 12.81
C ASN A 124 21.68 -6.90 13.15
N SER A 125 21.92 -5.66 12.73
CA SER A 125 23.15 -4.94 13.08
C SER A 125 23.08 -4.25 14.45
N GLU A 126 21.88 -4.15 15.02
CA GLU A 126 21.63 -3.51 16.31
C GLU A 126 20.87 -4.45 17.22
N GLN A 127 21.17 -4.41 18.52
CA GLN A 127 20.49 -5.23 19.51
C GLN A 127 19.59 -4.38 20.41
N ASP A 128 18.40 -4.89 20.70
CA ASP A 128 17.51 -4.34 21.72
C ASP A 128 18.04 -4.67 23.13
N LYS A 129 17.36 -4.19 24.15
CA LYS A 129 17.75 -4.41 25.56
C LYS A 129 17.73 -5.88 25.99
N ARG A 130 17.16 -6.77 25.19
CA ARG A 130 17.05 -8.22 25.43
C ARG A 130 18.02 -9.01 24.56
N GLY A 131 18.90 -8.34 23.81
CA GLY A 131 19.88 -8.97 22.93
C GLY A 131 19.31 -9.47 21.59
N GLY A 132 18.03 -9.19 21.30
CA GLY A 132 17.41 -9.51 20.01
C GLY A 132 17.61 -8.39 18.99
N PRO A 133 17.36 -8.63 17.69
CA PRO A 133 17.49 -7.57 16.69
C PRO A 133 16.49 -6.43 16.94
N VAL A 134 16.93 -5.19 16.70
CA VAL A 134 16.04 -4.02 16.81
C VAL A 134 14.96 -4.09 15.73
N SER A 135 13.70 -3.90 16.13
CA SER A 135 12.59 -3.82 15.19
C SER A 135 12.42 -2.42 14.62
N ARG A 136 12.37 -2.30 13.30
CA ARG A 136 12.27 -1.04 12.55
C ARG A 136 10.97 -1.00 11.74
N ALA A 137 10.21 0.08 11.88
CA ALA A 137 8.88 0.19 11.28
C ALA A 137 8.91 0.81 9.88
N MET A 138 8.13 0.24 8.96
CA MET A 138 7.92 0.72 7.60
C MET A 138 6.44 0.67 7.24
N LEU A 139 5.97 1.51 6.32
CA LEU A 139 4.68 1.31 5.65
C LEU A 139 4.93 0.77 4.25
N ALA A 140 4.26 -0.33 3.91
CA ALA A 140 4.23 -0.85 2.55
C ALA A 140 2.88 -0.52 1.89
N VAL A 141 2.95 0.05 0.69
CA VAL A 141 1.80 0.27 -0.20
C VAL A 141 1.76 -0.87 -1.19
N THR A 142 0.61 -1.53 -1.32
CA THR A 142 0.39 -2.64 -2.25
C THR A 142 -0.78 -2.31 -3.16
N ARG A 143 -0.61 -2.41 -4.48
CA ARG A 143 -1.71 -2.23 -5.44
C ARG A 143 -2.65 -3.43 -5.46
N LEU A 144 -3.89 -3.22 -5.88
CA LEU A 144 -4.95 -4.23 -5.94
C LEU A 144 -5.43 -4.46 -7.39
N PRO A 145 -6.32 -5.46 -7.63
CA PRO A 145 -6.98 -5.67 -8.92
C PRO A 145 -7.68 -4.40 -9.44
N PRO A 146 -7.76 -4.20 -10.77
CA PRO A 146 -7.81 -5.23 -11.82
C PRO A 146 -6.47 -5.75 -12.36
N GLY A 147 -5.33 -5.15 -12.00
CA GLY A 147 -4.01 -5.71 -12.30
C GLY A 147 -3.47 -6.55 -11.14
N ASP A 148 -2.29 -7.14 -11.33
CA ASP A 148 -1.64 -7.96 -10.32
C ASP A 148 -1.45 -7.21 -8.98
N VAL A 149 -1.40 -7.96 -7.88
CA VAL A 149 -1.14 -7.44 -6.54
C VAL A 149 0.36 -7.49 -6.27
N CYS A 150 0.99 -6.34 -6.04
CA CYS A 150 2.40 -6.22 -5.70
C CYS A 150 2.68 -4.94 -4.90
N HIS A 151 3.83 -4.90 -4.22
CA HIS A 151 4.29 -3.68 -3.56
C HIS A 151 4.62 -2.58 -4.56
N VAL A 152 4.21 -1.36 -4.22
CA VAL A 152 4.33 -0.14 -5.03
C VAL A 152 5.33 0.81 -4.40
N ALA A 153 5.25 0.98 -3.08
CA ALA A 153 6.07 1.93 -2.35
C ALA A 153 6.33 1.51 -0.91
N TYR A 154 7.45 1.99 -0.37
CA TYR A 154 7.85 1.87 1.02
C TYR A 154 8.09 3.26 1.62
N VAL A 155 7.69 3.43 2.88
CA VAL A 155 7.90 4.65 3.67
C VAL A 155 8.58 4.28 4.99
N ASP A 156 9.75 4.83 5.25
CA ASP A 156 10.41 4.67 6.56
C ASP A 156 9.65 5.48 7.61
N VAL A 157 9.18 4.83 8.67
CA VAL A 157 8.35 5.48 9.69
C VAL A 157 9.18 6.39 10.59
N ALA A 158 10.41 5.98 10.92
CA ALA A 158 11.26 6.74 11.83
C ALA A 158 11.81 8.00 11.17
N ALA A 159 12.06 7.95 9.86
CA ALA A 159 12.56 9.09 9.09
C ALA A 159 11.47 10.11 8.72
N ASN A 160 10.17 9.76 8.81
CA ASN A 160 9.08 10.61 8.34
C ASN A 160 7.97 10.76 9.40
N PRO A 161 7.84 11.92 10.07
CA PRO A 161 6.79 12.17 11.05
C PRO A 161 5.36 12.02 10.49
N ASP A 162 5.20 12.24 9.19
CA ASP A 162 3.95 12.17 8.43
C ASP A 162 3.83 10.89 7.58
N ALA A 163 4.56 9.81 7.92
CA ALA A 163 4.64 8.59 7.12
C ALA A 163 3.30 8.04 6.60
N ASN A 164 2.23 8.09 7.40
CA ASN A 164 0.91 7.64 6.97
C ASN A 164 0.34 8.50 5.82
N ALA A 165 0.53 9.82 5.87
CA ALA A 165 0.10 10.73 4.81
C ALA A 165 0.88 10.46 3.52
N LEU A 166 2.21 10.29 3.62
CA LEU A 166 3.07 9.92 2.50
C LEU A 166 2.67 8.58 1.86
N ALA A 167 2.35 7.56 2.67
CA ALA A 167 1.91 6.26 2.15
C ALA A 167 0.56 6.37 1.43
N ARG A 168 -0.38 7.19 1.93
CA ARG A 168 -1.66 7.46 1.26
C ARG A 168 -1.46 8.17 -0.06
N GLN A 169 -0.65 9.21 -0.08
CA GLN A 169 -0.32 9.92 -1.31
C GLN A 169 0.32 8.98 -2.33
N ALA A 170 1.29 8.15 -1.91
CA ALA A 170 1.92 7.18 -2.79
C ALA A 170 0.94 6.13 -3.35
N ALA A 171 -0.03 5.70 -2.55
CA ALA A 171 -1.10 4.82 -3.03
C ALA A 171 -1.93 5.53 -4.10
N ASP A 172 -2.41 6.72 -3.80
CA ASP A 172 -3.32 7.50 -4.65
C ASP A 172 -2.66 7.87 -6.00
N ASP A 173 -1.37 8.23 -5.97
CA ASP A 173 -0.60 8.69 -7.13
C ASP A 173 -0.08 7.55 -8.01
N PHE A 174 0.29 6.40 -7.43
CA PHE A 174 1.03 5.37 -8.17
C PHE A 174 0.32 4.02 -8.29
N ALA A 175 -0.53 3.62 -7.34
CA ALA A 175 -0.91 2.20 -7.23
C ALA A 175 -1.75 1.69 -8.42
N ARG A 176 -2.61 2.55 -9.00
CA ARG A 176 -3.47 2.15 -10.14
C ARG A 176 -2.67 1.85 -11.40
N ASP A 177 -1.63 2.66 -11.65
CA ASP A 177 -0.83 2.62 -12.89
C ASP A 177 0.45 1.80 -12.75
N PHE A 178 0.84 1.41 -11.53
CA PHE A 178 2.05 0.64 -11.27
C PHE A 178 2.01 -0.74 -11.92
N LYS A 179 3.04 -1.07 -12.69
CA LYS A 179 3.15 -2.34 -13.43
C LYS A 179 3.97 -3.34 -12.63
N CYS A 180 3.30 -4.32 -12.01
CA CYS A 180 3.97 -5.39 -11.29
C CYS A 180 4.98 -6.13 -12.18
N GLY A 181 6.13 -6.46 -11.62
CA GLY A 181 7.23 -7.13 -12.33
C GLY A 181 7.99 -6.25 -13.34
N THR A 182 7.54 -5.03 -13.61
CA THR A 182 8.20 -4.08 -14.52
C THR A 182 8.70 -2.85 -13.78
N ASP A 183 7.83 -2.21 -13.00
CA ASP A 183 8.17 -1.02 -12.25
C ASP A 183 8.94 -1.36 -10.97
N THR A 184 9.87 -0.48 -10.59
CA THR A 184 10.63 -0.62 -9.34
C THR A 184 9.84 -0.03 -8.17
N VAL A 185 9.79 -0.76 -7.06
CA VAL A 185 9.18 -0.30 -5.80
C VAL A 185 9.83 1.01 -5.37
N LYS A 186 9.01 2.02 -5.08
CA LYS A 186 9.47 3.36 -4.75
C LYS A 186 9.80 3.48 -3.27
N THR A 187 10.81 4.28 -2.92
CA THR A 187 10.96 4.82 -1.56
C THR A 187 10.38 6.23 -1.56
N ILE A 188 9.44 6.49 -0.66
CA ILE A 188 8.70 7.76 -0.58
C ILE A 188 9.07 8.49 0.72
N GLY A 189 9.22 9.81 0.61
CA GLY A 189 9.72 10.64 1.71
C GLY A 189 11.22 10.49 1.92
N GLN A 190 11.67 10.81 3.13
CA GLN A 190 13.06 10.61 3.55
C GLN A 190 13.34 9.11 3.69
N SER A 191 14.40 8.65 3.02
CA SER A 191 14.93 7.31 3.22
C SER A 191 15.58 7.20 4.60
N GLY A 192 15.33 6.08 5.29
CA GLY A 192 15.91 5.78 6.59
C GLY A 192 16.51 4.38 6.67
N ARG A 193 16.87 3.99 7.89
CA ARG A 193 17.49 2.69 8.17
C ARG A 193 16.60 1.54 7.68
N THR A 194 15.30 1.61 7.91
CA THR A 194 14.36 0.53 7.54
C THR A 194 14.33 0.30 6.03
N THR A 195 14.23 1.39 5.25
CA THR A 195 14.24 1.30 3.77
C THR A 195 15.57 0.78 3.22
N SER A 196 16.68 0.97 3.93
CA SER A 196 17.98 0.39 3.55
C SER A 196 18.05 -1.13 3.76
N LEU A 197 17.30 -1.67 4.73
CA LEU A 197 17.26 -3.10 5.06
C LEU A 197 16.43 -3.93 4.06
N VAL A 198 15.47 -3.29 3.38
CA VAL A 198 14.52 -3.94 2.46
C VAL A 198 14.84 -3.71 0.98
N ARG A 199 15.88 -2.92 0.70
CA ARG A 199 16.33 -2.67 -0.67
C ARG A 199 16.97 -3.96 -1.21
N ARG A 200 16.38 -4.52 -2.27
CA ARG A 200 16.96 -5.63 -3.02
C ARG A 200 18.03 -5.13 -3.98
#